data_AF-A0A4R0HI37-F1
#
_entry.id   AF-A0A4R0HI37-F1
#
_cell.length_a   1.000
_cell.length_b   1.000
_cell.length_c   1.000
_cell.angle_alpha   90.00
_cell.angle_beta   90.00
_cell.angle_gamma   90.00
#
_symmetry.space_group_name_H-M   'P 1'
#
loop_
_entity.id
_entity.type
_entity.pdbx_description
1 polymer ?
#
loop_
_entity_poly.entity_id
_entity_poly.type
_entity_poly.pdbx_seq_one_letter_code
_entity_poly.pdbx_strand_id
1 'polypeptide(L)'
;MARLAVKLLLVDEDDRLLLIHAKDPKTQAECWYPVGGGVEADESLQTAAARETYEETGLRDLPTGIHVWTRDHTYEFNGETVDVHEEWLLHRVDHFTPAPAHLSDYETTTILGFHWWTAQELIETPETVFPPQLGELLTDLLASPPKENEVVSDPSVVIRPARLEDGEHVWPLAQAFATSFTPERSAFDATWKQLVDVPDTLLLVAETADDRIVGYLLGNTHLTFLANGPVAWVEEVMVDANQRQSGIGRLLMEHAEQWAKSTGAAYLALASRRAGPFYLTLGYEDSATFYKKTLT
;
A
#
# COMPACT_ATOMS: atom_id res chain seq x y z
N MET A 1 -3.93 -21.56 8.20
CA MET A 1 -3.39 -20.29 7.68
C MET A 1 -4.37 -19.22 8.08
N ALA A 2 -3.88 -18.06 8.54
CA ALA A 2 -4.76 -16.95 8.91
C ALA A 2 -5.53 -16.47 7.67
N ARG A 3 -6.81 -16.15 7.83
CA ARG A 3 -7.65 -15.56 6.78
C ARG A 3 -7.27 -14.09 6.63
N LEU A 4 -7.01 -13.64 5.41
CA LEU A 4 -6.81 -12.22 5.11
C LEU A 4 -8.16 -11.49 5.15
N ALA A 5 -8.22 -10.37 5.85
CA ALA A 5 -9.40 -9.52 5.95
C ALA A 5 -9.01 -8.05 5.79
N VAL A 6 -9.94 -7.25 5.26
CA VAL A 6 -9.82 -5.78 5.20
C VAL A 6 -10.75 -5.17 6.24
N LYS A 7 -10.28 -4.13 6.94
CA LYS A 7 -11.09 -3.34 7.87
C LYS A 7 -11.09 -1.87 7.48
N LEU A 8 -12.28 -1.27 7.52
CA LEU A 8 -12.53 0.04 6.91
C LEU A 8 -12.80 1.07 8.00
N LEU A 9 -11.96 2.08 8.07
CA LEU A 9 -12.24 3.31 8.81
C LEU A 9 -12.95 4.26 7.86
N LEU A 10 -14.27 4.13 7.74
CA LEU A 10 -15.10 5.09 7.02
C LEU A 10 -15.33 6.30 7.92
N VAL A 11 -14.65 7.40 7.63
CA VAL A 11 -14.70 8.62 8.45
C VAL A 11 -15.36 9.74 7.67
N ASP A 12 -16.39 10.34 8.25
CA ASP A 12 -17.13 11.43 7.62
C ASP A 12 -16.45 12.80 7.74
N GLU A 13 -17.10 13.84 7.20
CA GLU A 13 -16.62 15.22 7.24
C GLU A 13 -16.56 15.84 8.65
N ASP A 14 -17.24 15.21 9.63
CA ASP A 14 -17.28 15.61 11.04
C ASP A 14 -16.35 14.74 11.91
N ASP A 15 -15.43 14.01 11.29
CA ASP A 15 -14.48 13.10 11.96
C ASP A 15 -15.16 11.97 12.77
N ARG A 16 -16.35 11.53 12.34
CA ARG A 16 -17.03 10.36 12.93
C ARG A 16 -16.73 9.10 12.14
N LEU A 17 -16.48 8.00 12.85
CA LEU A 17 -16.26 6.67 12.30
C LEU A 17 -17.56 5.86 12.27
N LEU A 18 -17.89 5.28 11.13
CA LEU A 18 -18.99 4.34 11.02
C LEU A 18 -18.64 2.96 11.59
N LEU A 19 -19.41 2.49 12.56
CA LEU A 19 -19.33 1.12 13.09
C LEU A 19 -20.64 0.34 12.90
N ILE A 20 -20.48 -0.97 12.76
CA ILE A 20 -21.56 -1.96 12.72
C ILE A 20 -21.83 -2.44 14.14
N HIS A 21 -23.09 -2.37 14.57
CA HIS A 21 -23.56 -3.05 15.76
C HIS A 21 -23.91 -4.49 15.40
N ALA A 22 -23.29 -5.45 16.07
CA ALA A 22 -23.57 -6.85 15.83
C ALA A 22 -23.72 -7.61 17.13
N LYS A 23 -24.28 -8.81 17.01
CA LYS A 23 -24.50 -9.72 18.10
C LYS A 23 -24.01 -11.11 17.75
N ASP A 24 -23.25 -11.71 18.66
CA ASP A 24 -22.82 -13.10 18.51
C ASP A 24 -24.04 -14.05 18.60
N PRO A 25 -24.30 -14.88 17.58
CA PRO A 25 -25.45 -15.79 17.57
C PRO A 25 -25.46 -16.80 18.73
N LYS A 26 -24.29 -17.22 19.21
CA LYS A 26 -24.12 -18.25 20.23
C LYS A 26 -24.16 -17.68 21.64
N THR A 27 -23.37 -16.65 21.92
CA THR A 27 -23.24 -16.05 23.25
C THR A 27 -24.26 -14.94 23.50
N GLN A 28 -24.89 -14.42 22.44
CA GLN A 28 -25.78 -13.26 22.46
C GLN A 28 -25.10 -11.96 22.92
N ALA A 29 -23.77 -11.95 23.04
CA ALA A 29 -23.00 -10.76 23.35
C ALA A 29 -23.05 -9.78 22.19
N GLU A 30 -23.26 -8.50 22.51
CA GLU A 30 -23.30 -7.40 21.56
C GLU A 30 -21.95 -6.69 21.50
N CYS A 31 -21.55 -6.30 20.29
CA CYS A 31 -20.32 -5.57 20.06
C CYS A 31 -20.40 -4.66 18.84
N TRP A 32 -19.48 -3.69 18.80
CA TRP A 32 -19.28 -2.79 17.68
C TRP A 32 -17.97 -3.08 16.98
N TYR A 33 -17.98 -3.12 15.66
CA TYR A 33 -16.78 -3.30 14.86
C TYR A 33 -16.85 -2.52 13.53
N PRO A 34 -15.69 -2.23 12.90
CA PRO A 34 -15.67 -1.53 11.62
C PRO A 34 -16.13 -2.43 10.47
N VAL A 35 -16.75 -1.78 9.47
CA VAL A 35 -17.10 -2.34 8.16
C VAL A 35 -15.89 -3.10 7.59
N GLY A 36 -16.15 -4.21 6.90
CA GLY A 36 -15.15 -4.98 6.19
C GLY A 36 -15.13 -6.46 6.53
N GLY A 37 -14.62 -7.25 5.61
CA GLY A 37 -14.66 -8.71 5.66
C GLY A 37 -13.45 -9.36 5.02
N GLY A 38 -13.63 -10.59 4.55
CA GLY A 38 -12.54 -11.39 4.01
C GLY A 38 -12.11 -10.93 2.62
N VAL A 39 -10.81 -10.98 2.34
CA VAL A 39 -10.27 -10.74 1.00
C VAL A 39 -10.27 -12.06 0.22
N GLU A 40 -10.85 -12.05 -0.97
CA GLU A 40 -10.87 -13.21 -1.87
C GLU A 40 -9.52 -13.41 -2.58
N ALA A 41 -9.25 -14.62 -3.09
CA ALA A 41 -7.91 -15.01 -3.56
C ALA A 41 -7.39 -14.18 -4.75
N ASP A 42 -8.29 -13.59 -5.52
CA ASP A 42 -8.10 -12.85 -6.75
C ASP A 42 -8.50 -11.36 -6.61
N GLU A 43 -8.78 -10.92 -5.39
CA GLU A 43 -9.24 -9.58 -5.09
C GLU A 43 -8.12 -8.72 -4.46
N SER A 44 -8.00 -7.47 -4.88
CA SER A 44 -7.11 -6.50 -4.22
C SER A 44 -7.72 -6.00 -2.91
N LEU A 45 -6.91 -5.45 -1.99
CA LEU A 45 -7.44 -4.84 -0.75
C LEU A 45 -8.47 -3.73 -1.03
N GLN A 46 -8.26 -2.92 -2.06
CA GLN A 46 -9.18 -1.84 -2.43
C GLN A 46 -10.46 -2.37 -3.06
N THR A 47 -10.37 -3.47 -3.82
CA THR A 47 -11.55 -4.13 -4.41
C THR A 47 -12.40 -4.76 -3.31
N ALA A 48 -11.76 -5.46 -2.36
CA ALA A 48 -12.43 -6.02 -1.19
C ALA A 48 -13.08 -4.93 -0.34
N ALA A 49 -12.37 -3.82 -0.11
CA ALA A 49 -12.90 -2.65 0.59
C ALA A 49 -14.17 -2.10 -0.05
N ALA A 50 -14.16 -1.92 -1.38
CA ALA A 50 -15.30 -1.41 -2.12
C ALA A 50 -16.49 -2.39 -2.11
N ARG A 51 -16.23 -3.70 -2.26
CA ARG A 51 -17.25 -4.74 -2.20
C ARG A 51 -17.92 -4.80 -0.83
N GLU A 52 -17.13 -4.95 0.23
CA GLU A 52 -17.63 -5.07 1.62
C GLU A 52 -18.38 -3.80 2.03
N THR A 53 -17.86 -2.62 1.68
CA THR A 53 -18.56 -1.35 1.92
C THR A 53 -19.94 -1.32 1.27
N TYR A 54 -20.02 -1.73 0.00
CA TYR A 54 -21.30 -1.76 -0.71
C TYR A 54 -22.26 -2.79 -0.11
N GLU A 55 -21.77 -4.00 0.18
CA GLU A 55 -22.56 -5.11 0.74
C GLU A 55 -23.16 -4.72 2.10
N GLU A 56 -22.33 -4.25 3.02
CA GLU A 56 -22.71 -3.97 4.41
C GLU A 56 -23.41 -2.62 4.59
N THR A 57 -23.07 -1.59 3.80
CA THR A 57 -23.56 -0.22 4.04
C THR A 57 -24.38 0.36 2.90
N GLY A 58 -24.31 -0.23 1.71
CA GLY A 58 -24.95 0.29 0.49
C GLY A 58 -24.23 1.46 -0.18
N LEU A 59 -23.14 1.97 0.40
CA LEU A 59 -22.34 3.02 -0.20
C LEU A 59 -21.66 2.51 -1.49
N ARG A 60 -21.77 3.30 -2.56
CA ARG A 60 -21.12 3.06 -3.87
C ARG A 60 -19.97 4.03 -4.07
N ASP A 61 -19.12 3.72 -5.04
CA ASP A 61 -18.04 4.60 -5.48
C ASP A 61 -17.10 5.01 -4.33
N LEU A 62 -16.76 4.04 -3.47
CA LEU A 62 -15.85 4.23 -2.34
C LEU A 62 -14.53 4.84 -2.83
N PRO A 63 -14.10 6.01 -2.30
CA PRO A 63 -12.80 6.59 -2.61
C PRO A 63 -11.66 5.64 -2.26
N THR A 64 -10.51 5.76 -2.93
CA THR A 64 -9.34 4.92 -2.61
C THR A 64 -8.91 5.10 -1.16
N GLY A 65 -8.78 3.99 -0.44
CA GLY A 65 -8.41 4.00 0.97
C GLY A 65 -6.90 4.11 1.20
N ILE A 66 -6.51 4.76 2.28
CA ILE A 66 -5.12 4.84 2.73
C ILE A 66 -4.88 3.71 3.72
N HIS A 67 -3.86 2.88 3.50
CA HIS A 67 -3.51 1.85 4.46
C HIS A 67 -2.91 2.46 5.73
N VAL A 68 -3.47 2.11 6.90
CA VAL A 68 -3.12 2.73 8.19
C VAL A 68 -2.53 1.73 9.19
N TRP A 69 -3.07 0.52 9.31
CA TRP A 69 -2.67 -0.44 10.34
C TRP A 69 -2.75 -1.89 9.83
N THR A 70 -1.94 -2.76 10.43
CA THR A 70 -2.08 -4.22 10.30
C THR A 70 -2.26 -4.87 11.65
N ARG A 71 -3.03 -5.96 11.70
CA ARG A 71 -3.28 -6.69 12.96
C ARG A 71 -3.47 -8.18 12.73
N ASP A 72 -2.59 -8.97 13.33
CA ASP A 72 -2.78 -10.42 13.49
C ASP A 72 -3.48 -10.70 14.82
N HIS A 73 -4.62 -11.40 14.77
CA HIS A 73 -5.28 -11.85 15.99
C HIS A 73 -6.17 -13.07 15.75
N THR A 74 -6.61 -13.66 16.85
CA THR A 74 -7.55 -14.77 16.86
C THR A 74 -8.77 -14.35 17.66
N TYR A 75 -9.98 -14.57 17.13
CA TYR A 75 -11.22 -14.32 17.85
C TYR A 75 -12.16 -15.53 17.77
N GLU A 76 -13.06 -15.65 18.74
CA GLU A 76 -14.17 -16.62 18.70
C GLU A 76 -15.45 -15.87 18.38
N PHE A 77 -16.16 -16.30 17.33
CA PHE A 77 -17.48 -15.76 16.99
C PHE A 77 -18.38 -16.88 16.48
N ASN A 78 -19.64 -16.91 16.92
CA ASN A 78 -20.55 -18.03 16.67
C ASN A 78 -19.98 -19.41 17.11
N GLY A 79 -19.06 -19.40 18.08
CA GLY A 79 -18.38 -20.60 18.57
C GLY A 79 -17.29 -21.16 17.67
N GLU A 80 -16.94 -20.45 16.61
CA GLU A 80 -15.82 -20.78 15.74
C GLU A 80 -14.64 -19.87 16.07
N THR A 81 -13.46 -20.47 16.22
CA THR A 81 -12.21 -19.74 16.42
C THR A 81 -11.59 -19.45 15.05
N VAL A 82 -11.38 -18.18 14.75
CA VAL A 82 -10.84 -17.73 13.46
C VAL A 82 -9.53 -16.99 13.70
N ASP A 83 -8.46 -17.47 13.05
CA ASP A 83 -7.20 -16.74 12.94
C ASP A 83 -7.28 -15.79 11.74
N VAL A 84 -7.06 -14.50 11.97
CA VAL A 84 -7.13 -13.48 10.91
C VAL A 84 -5.91 -12.58 10.89
N HIS A 85 -5.55 -12.19 9.67
CA HIS A 85 -4.62 -11.10 9.38
C HIS A 85 -5.45 -9.96 8.80
N GLU A 86 -5.52 -8.83 9.50
CA GLU A 86 -6.30 -7.67 9.09
C GLU A 86 -5.40 -6.57 8.51
N GLU A 87 -5.80 -6.05 7.36
CA GLU A 87 -5.24 -4.84 6.73
C GLU A 87 -6.27 -3.72 6.85
N TRP A 88 -5.90 -2.58 7.43
CA TRP A 88 -6.84 -1.50 7.76
C TRP A 88 -6.69 -0.32 6.80
N LEU A 89 -7.80 0.12 6.21
CA LEU A 89 -7.84 1.24 5.27
C LEU A 89 -8.69 2.40 5.82
N LEU A 90 -8.17 3.61 5.77
CA LEU A 90 -8.89 4.86 6.03
C LEU A 90 -9.50 5.40 4.76
N HIS A 91 -10.81 5.67 4.79
CA HIS A 91 -11.54 6.31 3.71
C HIS A 91 -12.27 7.55 4.23
N ARG A 92 -12.04 8.70 3.59
CA ARG A 92 -12.87 9.89 3.80
C ARG A 92 -14.10 9.80 2.91
N VAL A 93 -15.28 9.91 3.51
CA VAL A 93 -16.56 9.80 2.82
C VAL A 93 -17.48 10.93 3.26
N ASP A 94 -18.47 11.29 2.45
CA ASP A 94 -19.55 12.16 2.93
C ASP A 94 -20.44 11.36 3.90
N HIS A 95 -21.00 12.02 4.91
CA HIS A 95 -21.94 11.40 5.83
C HIS A 95 -23.14 10.80 5.08
N PHE A 96 -23.50 9.56 5.43
CA PHE A 96 -24.65 8.87 4.84
C PHE A 96 -25.37 8.00 5.87
N THR A 97 -26.61 7.62 5.54
CA THR A 97 -27.38 6.63 6.30
C THR A 97 -27.12 5.25 5.71
N PRO A 98 -26.46 4.32 6.42
CA PRO A 98 -26.20 2.99 5.91
C PRO A 98 -27.50 2.24 5.64
N ALA A 99 -27.57 1.64 4.45
CA ALA A 99 -28.66 0.80 4.02
C ALA A 99 -28.03 -0.45 3.37
N PRO A 100 -27.88 -1.56 4.12
CA PRO A 100 -27.21 -2.75 3.61
C PRO A 100 -27.82 -3.21 2.27
N ALA A 101 -26.96 -3.42 1.26
CA ALA A 101 -27.42 -3.76 -0.07
C ALA A 101 -27.44 -5.27 -0.30
N HIS A 102 -26.44 -5.98 0.22
CA HIS A 102 -26.22 -7.40 -0.03
C HIS A 102 -25.54 -8.07 1.17
N LEU A 103 -26.25 -8.17 2.28
CA LEU A 103 -25.78 -8.94 3.43
C LEU A 103 -25.77 -10.44 3.10
N SER A 104 -24.76 -11.13 3.59
CA SER A 104 -24.78 -12.59 3.66
C SER A 104 -25.91 -13.06 4.58
N ASP A 105 -26.31 -14.34 4.44
CA ASP A 105 -27.25 -14.99 5.36
C ASP A 105 -26.80 -14.86 6.82
N TYR A 106 -25.48 -14.84 7.02
CA TYR A 106 -24.85 -14.68 8.31
C TYR A 106 -25.06 -13.28 8.89
N GLU A 107 -24.65 -12.25 8.16
CA GLU A 107 -24.76 -10.84 8.58
C GLU A 107 -26.20 -10.40 8.78
N THR A 108 -27.12 -10.93 7.97
CA THR A 108 -28.56 -10.69 8.12
C THR A 108 -29.08 -11.08 9.52
N THR A 109 -28.43 -12.03 10.17
CA THR A 109 -28.83 -12.52 11.50
C THR A 109 -28.03 -11.92 12.65
N THR A 110 -26.88 -11.30 12.38
CA THR A 110 -25.97 -10.76 13.40
C THR A 110 -26.00 -9.24 13.49
N ILE A 111 -26.18 -8.53 12.37
CA ILE A 111 -26.15 -7.06 12.33
C ILE A 111 -27.45 -6.50 12.93
N LEU A 112 -27.29 -5.69 13.97
CA LEU A 112 -28.38 -5.01 14.67
C LEU A 112 -28.56 -3.55 14.21
N GLY A 113 -27.53 -2.94 13.64
CA GLY A 113 -27.60 -1.57 13.16
C GLY A 113 -26.23 -0.93 12.95
N PHE A 114 -26.23 0.40 12.85
CA PHE A 114 -25.04 1.20 12.57
C PHE A 114 -25.04 2.47 13.41
N HIS A 115 -23.86 3.01 13.67
CA HIS A 115 -23.72 4.29 14.34
C HIS A 115 -22.44 4.99 13.89
N TRP A 116 -22.52 6.32 13.76
CA TRP A 116 -21.39 7.19 13.48
C TRP A 116 -20.83 7.71 14.81
N TRP A 117 -19.67 7.21 15.19
CA TRP A 117 -19.04 7.49 16.48
C TRP A 117 -17.92 8.52 16.34
N THR A 118 -17.91 9.53 17.20
CA THR A 118 -16.68 10.31 17.43
C THR A 118 -15.66 9.48 18.22
N ALA A 119 -14.38 9.84 18.11
CA ALA A 119 -13.32 9.19 18.90
C ALA A 119 -13.56 9.31 20.42
N GLN A 120 -14.12 10.43 20.88
CA GLN A 120 -14.47 10.64 22.28
C GLN A 120 -15.60 9.72 22.74
N GLU A 121 -16.67 9.56 21.95
CA GLU A 121 -17.75 8.62 22.27
C GLU A 121 -17.23 7.18 22.37
N LEU A 122 -16.29 6.77 21.51
CA LEU A 122 -15.65 5.45 21.60
C LEU A 122 -14.78 5.27 22.84
N ILE A 123 -14.15 6.33 23.34
CA ILE A 123 -13.35 6.28 24.57
C ILE A 123 -14.25 6.18 25.81
N GLU A 124 -15.39 6.87 25.80
CA GLU A 124 -16.29 6.97 26.95
C GLU A 124 -17.35 5.87 27.02
N THR A 125 -17.58 5.15 25.91
CA THR A 125 -18.66 4.17 25.84
C THR A 125 -18.42 2.96 26.77
N PRO A 126 -19.47 2.49 27.49
CA PRO A 126 -19.41 1.23 28.21
C PRO A 126 -19.65 0.01 27.30
N GLU A 127 -20.00 0.23 26.03
CA GLU A 127 -20.30 -0.83 25.06
C GLU A 127 -19.01 -1.52 24.57
N THR A 128 -19.13 -2.78 24.15
CA THR A 128 -17.96 -3.55 23.68
C THR A 128 -17.60 -3.11 22.27
N VAL A 129 -16.41 -2.53 22.09
CA VAL A 129 -15.88 -2.14 20.77
C VAL A 129 -14.64 -3.00 20.45
N PHE A 130 -14.52 -3.43 19.19
CA PHE A 130 -13.34 -4.14 18.69
C PHE A 130 -12.62 -3.35 17.58
N PRO A 131 -11.29 -3.15 17.71
CA PRO A 131 -10.46 -3.45 18.88
C PRO A 131 -10.81 -2.54 20.08
N PRO A 132 -10.53 -2.96 21.33
CA PRO A 132 -10.86 -2.16 22.53
C PRO A 132 -10.21 -0.76 22.56
N GLN A 133 -9.06 -0.58 21.90
CA GLN A 133 -8.34 0.68 21.82
C GLN A 133 -8.78 1.56 20.63
N LEU A 134 -9.85 1.20 19.90
CA LEU A 134 -10.21 1.87 18.66
C LEU A 134 -10.43 3.38 18.82
N GLY A 135 -11.01 3.84 19.93
CA GLY A 135 -11.20 5.28 20.20
C GLY A 135 -9.88 6.05 20.38
N GLU A 136 -8.91 5.47 21.09
CA GLU A 136 -7.57 6.05 21.26
C GLU A 136 -6.82 6.08 19.92
N LEU A 137 -6.84 4.95 19.19
CA LEU A 137 -6.22 4.83 17.87
C LEU A 137 -6.82 5.80 16.86
N LEU A 138 -8.14 5.98 16.87
CA LEU A 138 -8.82 6.95 16.02
C LEU A 138 -8.45 8.40 16.40
N THR A 139 -8.32 8.72 17.69
CA THR A 139 -7.88 10.04 18.15
C THR A 139 -6.49 10.37 17.61
N ASP A 140 -5.54 9.46 17.76
CA ASP A 140 -4.16 9.63 17.27
C ASP A 140 -4.14 9.75 15.74
N LEU A 141 -4.93 8.92 15.07
CA LEU A 141 -5.08 8.95 13.61
C LEU A 141 -5.64 10.29 13.14
N LEU A 142 -6.67 10.85 13.76
CA LEU A 142 -7.29 12.10 13.33
C LEU A 142 -6.47 13.33 13.71
N ALA A 143 -5.72 13.28 14.81
CA ALA A 143 -4.79 14.33 15.20
C ALA A 143 -3.58 14.41 14.25
N SER A 144 -3.20 13.28 13.66
CA SER A 144 -2.14 13.16 12.67
C SER A 144 -2.61 12.28 11.52
N PRO A 145 -3.56 12.77 10.69
CA PRO A 145 -4.12 11.97 9.61
C PRO A 145 -2.98 11.47 8.74
N PRO A 146 -3.01 10.19 8.32
CA PRO A 146 -2.12 9.77 7.27
C PRO A 146 -2.54 10.61 6.08
N LYS A 147 -1.72 11.62 5.81
CA LYS A 147 -1.95 12.56 4.74
C LYS A 147 -2.14 11.73 3.47
N GLU A 148 -3.26 11.94 2.78
CA GLU A 148 -3.57 11.35 1.49
C GLU A 148 -2.37 11.60 0.58
N ASN A 149 -1.49 10.61 0.49
CA ASN A 149 -0.19 10.79 -0.14
C ASN A 149 0.48 12.14 0.19
N GLU A 150 0.60 12.56 1.47
CA GLU A 150 1.85 13.29 1.73
C GLU A 150 2.94 12.24 1.70
N VAL A 151 3.52 12.13 0.51
CA VAL A 151 4.95 12.38 0.43
C VAL A 151 5.23 13.48 1.45
N VAL A 152 5.79 13.12 2.60
CA VAL A 152 6.78 14.01 3.18
C VAL A 152 7.83 14.06 2.09
N SER A 153 7.62 14.94 1.10
CA SER A 153 8.73 15.66 0.54
C SER A 153 9.24 16.33 1.79
N ASP A 154 10.21 15.69 2.43
CA ASP A 154 11.24 16.51 3.00
C ASP A 154 11.60 17.42 1.82
N PRO A 155 11.36 18.75 1.90
CA PRO A 155 11.75 19.66 0.83
C PRO A 155 13.26 19.58 0.54
N SER A 156 13.99 18.74 1.28
CA SER A 156 15.35 18.32 1.05
C SER A 156 15.58 17.25 -0.04
N VAL A 157 14.62 16.39 -0.44
CA VAL A 157 14.93 15.29 -1.38
C VAL A 157 14.56 15.62 -2.83
N VAL A 158 15.57 15.66 -3.69
CA VAL A 158 15.47 15.87 -5.13
C VAL A 158 15.74 14.57 -5.88
N ILE A 159 14.81 14.17 -6.74
CA ILE A 159 15.05 13.12 -7.73
C ILE A 159 15.69 13.74 -8.96
N ARG A 160 16.83 13.21 -9.39
CA ARG A 160 17.53 13.70 -10.58
C ARG A 160 18.22 12.57 -11.34
N PRO A 161 18.54 12.77 -12.63
CA PRO A 161 19.45 11.89 -13.34
C PRO A 161 20.77 11.70 -12.59
N ALA A 162 21.27 10.47 -12.59
CA ALA A 162 22.55 10.15 -12.02
C ALA A 162 23.69 10.74 -12.85
N ARG A 163 24.75 11.14 -12.15
CA ARG A 163 26.02 11.63 -12.71
C ARG A 163 27.09 10.58 -12.47
N LEU A 164 28.18 10.66 -13.25
CA LEU A 164 29.30 9.73 -13.11
C LEU A 164 29.88 9.70 -11.69
N GLU A 165 29.87 10.84 -10.98
CA GLU A 165 30.37 10.99 -9.61
C GLU A 165 29.46 10.38 -8.52
N ASP A 166 28.17 10.17 -8.80
CA ASP A 166 27.25 9.61 -7.81
C ASP A 166 27.55 8.12 -7.51
N GLY A 167 28.34 7.45 -8.35
CA GLY A 167 28.64 6.02 -8.23
C GLY A 167 29.26 5.64 -6.88
N GLU A 168 30.09 6.51 -6.29
CA GLU A 168 30.65 6.28 -4.94
C GLU A 168 29.55 6.19 -3.87
N HIS A 169 28.49 6.98 -4.01
CA HIS A 169 27.38 7.04 -3.06
C HIS A 169 26.32 5.98 -3.33
N VAL A 170 26.17 5.54 -4.59
CA VAL A 170 25.25 4.45 -4.96
C VAL A 170 25.83 3.08 -4.63
N TRP A 171 27.16 2.91 -4.66
CA TRP A 171 27.84 1.65 -4.30
C TRP A 171 27.32 1.00 -3.00
N PRO A 172 27.26 1.68 -1.84
CA PRO A 172 26.76 1.07 -0.61
C PRO A 172 25.28 0.65 -0.70
N LEU A 173 24.45 1.37 -1.46
CA LEU A 173 23.05 1.01 -1.70
C LEU A 173 22.94 -0.26 -2.56
N ALA A 174 23.75 -0.37 -3.62
CA ALA A 174 23.81 -1.56 -4.47
C ALA A 174 24.29 -2.80 -3.68
N GLN A 175 25.28 -2.64 -2.79
CA GLN A 175 25.70 -3.70 -1.89
C GLN A 175 24.57 -4.13 -0.93
N ALA A 176 23.81 -3.17 -0.39
CA ALA A 176 22.69 -3.46 0.50
C ALA A 176 21.48 -4.09 -0.21
N PHE A 177 21.33 -3.83 -1.52
CA PHE A 177 20.29 -4.43 -2.36
C PHE A 177 20.56 -5.91 -2.70
N ALA A 178 21.83 -6.31 -2.69
CA ALA A 178 22.29 -7.64 -3.08
C ALA A 178 21.54 -8.79 -2.38
N THR A 179 20.71 -9.53 -3.13
CA THR A 179 20.02 -10.71 -2.59
C THR A 179 20.68 -12.04 -2.98
N SER A 180 21.20 -12.13 -4.21
CA SER A 180 21.59 -13.42 -4.82
C SER A 180 22.89 -13.35 -5.62
N PHE A 181 23.39 -12.15 -5.85
CA PHE A 181 24.72 -11.89 -6.39
C PHE A 181 25.39 -10.90 -5.45
N THR A 182 26.69 -11.07 -5.20
CA THR A 182 27.48 -10.13 -4.43
C THR A 182 28.14 -9.16 -5.40
N PRO A 183 27.79 -7.86 -5.40
CA PRO A 183 28.44 -6.89 -6.25
C PRO A 183 29.94 -6.82 -5.95
N GLU A 184 30.75 -6.76 -7.01
CA GLU A 184 32.18 -6.49 -6.91
C GLU A 184 32.47 -5.05 -7.34
N ARG A 185 33.32 -4.35 -6.59
CA ARG A 185 33.52 -2.89 -6.76
C ARG A 185 33.98 -2.52 -8.16
N SER A 186 34.98 -3.22 -8.69
CA SER A 186 35.52 -2.97 -10.03
C SER A 186 34.48 -3.23 -11.14
N ALA A 187 33.66 -4.26 -10.99
CA ALA A 187 32.59 -4.58 -11.94
C ALA A 187 31.47 -3.54 -11.88
N PHE A 188 31.07 -3.12 -10.67
CA PHE A 188 30.12 -2.03 -10.49
C PHE A 188 30.61 -0.73 -11.14
N ASP A 189 31.86 -0.31 -10.88
CA ASP A 189 32.41 0.92 -11.47
C ASP A 189 32.45 0.87 -13.01
N ALA A 190 32.70 -0.31 -13.59
CA ALA A 190 32.68 -0.52 -15.03
C ALA A 190 31.26 -0.47 -15.62
N THR A 191 30.28 -1.04 -14.91
CA THR A 191 28.86 -1.01 -15.30
C THR A 191 28.26 0.39 -15.13
N TRP A 192 28.54 1.08 -14.02
CA TRP A 192 28.04 2.43 -13.73
C TRP A 192 28.36 3.40 -14.87
N LYS A 193 29.60 3.39 -15.36
CA LYS A 193 30.05 4.22 -16.50
C LYS A 193 29.32 3.93 -17.81
N GLN A 194 28.73 2.73 -17.94
CA GLN A 194 27.97 2.30 -19.11
C GLN A 194 26.46 2.50 -18.95
N LEU A 195 25.98 2.98 -17.80
CA LEU A 195 24.57 3.24 -17.56
C LEU A 195 24.25 4.73 -17.47
N VAL A 196 25.21 5.55 -17.02
CA VAL A 196 25.04 7.01 -16.94
C VAL A 196 25.01 7.62 -18.35
N ASP A 197 23.97 8.42 -18.61
CA ASP A 197 23.77 9.17 -19.87
C ASP A 197 23.71 8.27 -21.14
N VAL A 198 23.12 7.09 -20.99
CA VAL A 198 22.92 6.14 -22.09
C VAL A 198 21.50 6.24 -22.64
N PRO A 199 21.33 6.28 -23.99
CA PRO A 199 20.00 6.25 -24.60
C PRO A 199 19.15 5.07 -24.10
N ASP A 200 17.85 5.29 -24.02
CA ASP A 200 16.86 4.29 -23.60
C ASP A 200 17.08 3.71 -22.20
N THR A 201 17.97 4.30 -21.40
CA THR A 201 18.27 3.93 -20.01
C THR A 201 17.90 5.09 -19.09
N LEU A 202 17.14 4.79 -18.05
CA LEU A 202 16.83 5.71 -16.96
C LEU A 202 17.64 5.32 -15.74
N LEU A 203 18.56 6.18 -15.33
CA LEU A 203 19.28 6.04 -14.07
C LEU A 203 19.08 7.30 -13.22
N LEU A 204 18.31 7.15 -12.14
CA LEU A 204 17.96 8.22 -11.21
C LEU A 204 18.63 8.02 -9.86
N VAL A 205 18.89 9.12 -9.17
CA VAL A 205 19.27 9.14 -7.76
C VAL A 205 18.31 10.04 -6.97
N ALA A 206 18.08 9.67 -5.72
CA ALA A 206 17.40 10.49 -4.73
C ALA A 206 18.46 11.17 -3.84
N GLU A 207 18.61 12.47 -3.98
CA GLU A 207 19.58 13.30 -3.29
C GLU A 207 18.90 14.15 -2.21
N THR A 208 19.40 14.10 -0.99
CA THR A 208 18.93 14.93 0.15
C THR A 208 19.61 16.32 0.13
N ALA A 209 19.11 17.29 0.91
CA ALA A 209 19.66 18.66 0.90
C ALA A 209 21.09 18.77 1.44
N ASP A 210 21.60 17.73 2.11
CA ASP A 210 22.99 17.64 2.52
C ASP A 210 23.83 16.80 1.52
N ASP A 211 23.40 16.76 0.26
CA ASP A 211 24.05 16.13 -0.89
C ASP A 211 24.28 14.61 -0.73
N ARG A 212 23.53 13.94 0.17
CA ARG A 212 23.61 12.48 0.31
C ARG A 212 22.64 11.79 -0.63
N ILE A 213 23.16 10.79 -1.35
CA ILE A 213 22.34 9.87 -2.13
C ILE A 213 21.76 8.79 -1.22
N VAL A 214 20.44 8.74 -1.14
CA VAL A 214 19.68 7.84 -0.26
C VAL A 214 18.80 6.85 -1.02
N GLY A 215 18.82 6.90 -2.35
CA GLY A 215 18.12 5.95 -3.20
C GLY A 215 18.55 6.07 -4.65
N TYR A 216 18.28 5.02 -5.42
CA TYR A 216 18.46 5.02 -6.87
C TYR A 216 17.39 4.18 -7.56
N LEU A 217 17.17 4.46 -8.84
CA LEU A 217 16.33 3.66 -9.73
C LEU A 217 17.06 3.46 -11.06
N LEU A 218 17.09 2.22 -11.53
CA LEU A 218 17.58 1.83 -12.84
C LEU A 218 16.41 1.22 -13.64
N GLY A 219 16.19 1.74 -14.84
CA GLY A 219 15.25 1.19 -15.80
C GLY A 219 15.71 1.34 -17.24
N ASN A 220 15.05 0.65 -18.15
CA ASN A 220 15.33 0.63 -19.58
C ASN A 220 14.04 0.60 -20.41
N THR A 221 14.13 1.05 -21.65
CA THR A 221 13.06 0.84 -22.65
C THR A 221 13.51 -0.08 -23.75
N HIS A 222 12.57 -0.85 -24.30
CA HIS A 222 12.82 -1.72 -25.45
C HIS A 222 11.55 -1.97 -26.23
N LEU A 223 11.67 -2.34 -27.51
CA LEU A 223 10.54 -2.66 -28.37
C LEU A 223 10.03 -4.08 -28.15
N THR A 224 8.71 -4.26 -28.14
CA THR A 224 8.09 -5.58 -28.12
C THR A 224 7.01 -5.71 -29.18
N PHE A 225 6.82 -6.94 -29.68
CA PHE A 225 5.74 -7.23 -30.62
C PHE A 225 4.35 -7.19 -29.96
N LEU A 226 4.23 -7.66 -28.71
CA LEU A 226 2.94 -7.75 -28.01
C LEU A 226 2.37 -6.36 -27.71
N ALA A 227 3.20 -5.44 -27.24
CA ALA A 227 2.80 -4.05 -27.00
C ALA A 227 2.68 -3.23 -28.29
N ASN A 228 3.04 -3.81 -29.45
CA ASN A 228 3.14 -3.12 -30.74
C ASN A 228 3.99 -1.84 -30.67
N GLY A 229 5.03 -1.82 -29.83
CA GLY A 229 5.76 -0.60 -29.52
C GLY A 229 6.75 -0.74 -28.37
N PRO A 230 7.30 0.38 -27.88
CA PRO A 230 8.18 0.38 -26.73
C PRO A 230 7.43 -0.02 -25.46
N VAL A 231 8.16 -0.65 -24.55
CA VAL A 231 7.76 -0.88 -23.15
C VAL A 231 8.91 -0.40 -22.28
N ALA A 232 8.59 0.02 -21.05
CA ALA A 232 9.59 0.40 -20.08
C ALA A 232 9.64 -0.65 -18.95
N TRP A 233 10.84 -0.86 -18.40
CA TRP A 233 11.06 -1.81 -17.32
C TRP A 233 11.93 -1.18 -16.23
N VAL A 234 11.49 -1.26 -14.98
CA VAL A 234 12.34 -0.93 -13.81
C VAL A 234 13.08 -2.20 -13.41
N GLU A 235 14.40 -2.19 -13.60
CA GLU A 235 15.28 -3.30 -13.27
C GLU A 235 15.61 -3.31 -11.77
N GLU A 236 15.92 -2.13 -11.23
CA GLU A 236 16.32 -1.95 -9.84
C GLU A 236 15.70 -0.69 -9.26
N VAL A 237 15.20 -0.78 -8.04
CA VAL A 237 14.84 0.38 -7.22
C VAL A 237 15.22 0.08 -5.78
N MET A 238 16.00 0.98 -5.20
CA MET A 238 16.53 0.82 -3.86
C MET A 238 16.47 2.14 -3.12
N VAL A 239 16.01 2.08 -1.87
CA VAL A 239 16.02 3.19 -0.92
C VAL A 239 16.75 2.72 0.33
N ASP A 240 17.61 3.58 0.87
CA ASP A 240 18.31 3.38 2.13
C ASP A 240 17.32 2.93 3.20
N ALA A 241 17.68 1.91 3.98
CA ALA A 241 16.79 1.32 4.97
C ALA A 241 16.31 2.33 6.02
N ASN A 242 17.16 3.30 6.38
CA ASN A 242 16.85 4.35 7.35
C ASN A 242 15.94 5.44 6.77
N GLN A 243 15.74 5.45 5.45
CA GLN A 243 14.90 6.39 4.72
C GLN A 243 13.69 5.68 4.09
N ARG A 244 13.35 4.46 4.52
CA ARG A 244 12.13 3.78 4.07
C ARG A 244 10.89 4.45 4.67
N GLN A 245 9.76 4.27 4.00
CA GLN A 245 8.47 4.88 4.38
C GLN A 245 8.48 6.42 4.38
N SER A 246 9.51 7.05 3.78
CA SER A 246 9.62 8.50 3.60
C SER A 246 9.03 9.01 2.28
N GLY A 247 8.47 8.14 1.44
CA GLY A 247 7.96 8.49 0.11
C GLY A 247 9.00 8.52 -1.02
N ILE A 248 10.31 8.38 -0.74
CA ILE A 248 11.36 8.41 -1.78
C ILE A 248 11.15 7.37 -2.88
N GLY A 249 10.75 6.15 -2.50
CA GLY A 249 10.47 5.08 -3.48
C GLY A 249 9.36 5.47 -4.45
N ARG A 250 8.31 6.15 -3.96
CA ARG A 250 7.23 6.67 -4.80
C ARG A 250 7.75 7.75 -5.74
N LEU A 251 8.50 8.73 -5.22
CA LEU A 251 9.07 9.80 -6.04
C LEU A 251 9.96 9.27 -7.18
N LEU A 252 10.76 8.22 -6.91
CA LEU A 252 11.55 7.53 -7.94
C LEU A 252 10.64 6.90 -9.00
N MET A 253 9.58 6.19 -8.59
CA MET A 253 8.63 5.55 -9.51
C MET A 253 7.83 6.57 -10.34
N GLU A 254 7.38 7.68 -9.75
CA GLU A 254 6.70 8.76 -10.47
C GLU A 254 7.58 9.33 -11.60
N HIS A 255 8.88 9.52 -11.35
CA HIS A 255 9.82 9.93 -12.39
C HIS A 255 10.00 8.85 -13.47
N ALA A 256 10.02 7.58 -13.09
CA ALA A 256 10.09 6.47 -14.04
C ALA A 256 8.83 6.37 -14.92
N GLU A 257 7.65 6.60 -14.38
CA GLU A 257 6.39 6.64 -15.12
C GLU A 257 6.35 7.83 -16.11
N GLN A 258 6.77 9.01 -15.67
CA GLN A 258 6.87 10.19 -16.54
C GLN A 258 7.84 9.95 -17.69
N TRP A 259 9.00 9.36 -17.40
CA TRP A 259 9.96 8.96 -18.41
C TRP A 259 9.39 7.92 -19.38
N ALA A 260 8.75 6.86 -18.89
CA ALA A 260 8.13 5.83 -19.72
C ALA A 260 7.05 6.41 -20.66
N LYS A 261 6.23 7.35 -20.16
CA LYS A 261 5.27 8.09 -20.99
C LYS A 261 5.98 8.90 -22.07
N SER A 262 7.10 9.55 -21.74
CA SER A 262 7.87 10.36 -22.71
C SER A 262 8.52 9.56 -23.83
N THR A 263 8.81 8.27 -23.60
CA THR A 263 9.34 7.35 -24.61
C THR A 263 8.25 6.67 -25.43
N GLY A 264 6.98 6.96 -25.14
CA GLY A 264 5.82 6.34 -25.80
C GLY A 264 5.58 4.89 -25.39
N ALA A 265 6.13 4.46 -24.25
CA ALA A 265 5.98 3.10 -23.76
C ALA A 265 4.50 2.77 -23.51
N ALA A 266 4.06 1.58 -23.95
CA ALA A 266 2.69 1.13 -23.73
C ALA A 266 2.39 0.88 -22.24
N TYR A 267 3.39 0.44 -21.49
CA TYR A 267 3.34 0.24 -20.04
C TYR A 267 4.74 0.29 -19.44
N LEU A 268 4.79 0.48 -18.11
CA LEU A 268 5.98 0.33 -17.27
C LEU A 268 5.78 -0.89 -16.38
N ALA A 269 6.75 -1.80 -16.36
CA ALA A 269 6.69 -3.03 -15.56
C ALA A 269 7.94 -3.22 -14.71
N LEU A 270 7.85 -4.12 -13.73
CA LEU A 270 8.95 -4.47 -12.83
C LEU A 270 8.68 -5.83 -12.17
N ALA A 271 9.72 -6.44 -11.62
CA ALA A 271 9.59 -7.64 -10.80
C ALA A 271 9.97 -7.36 -9.35
N SER A 272 9.14 -7.79 -8.40
CA SER A 272 9.40 -7.62 -6.97
C SER A 272 9.03 -8.87 -6.18
N ARG A 273 9.89 -9.26 -5.24
CA ARG A 273 9.65 -10.39 -4.33
C ARG A 273 9.00 -10.01 -3.00
N ARG A 274 9.18 -8.76 -2.55
CA ARG A 274 8.84 -8.34 -1.17
C ARG A 274 8.10 -7.01 -1.09
N ALA A 275 8.09 -6.23 -2.17
CA ALA A 275 7.48 -4.91 -2.20
C ALA A 275 6.21 -4.89 -3.08
N GLY A 276 5.55 -6.03 -3.26
CA GLY A 276 4.28 -6.12 -4.00
C GLY A 276 3.24 -5.12 -3.50
N PRO A 277 2.92 -5.09 -2.18
CA PRO A 277 1.99 -4.11 -1.62
C PRO A 277 2.34 -2.66 -1.94
N PHE A 278 3.64 -2.31 -1.95
CA PHE A 278 4.09 -0.97 -2.32
C PHE A 278 3.71 -0.62 -3.76
N TYR A 279 3.94 -1.49 -4.73
CA TYR A 279 3.60 -1.19 -6.13
C TYR A 279 2.08 -1.18 -6.38
N LEU A 280 1.32 -2.02 -5.68
CA LEU A 280 -0.14 -1.98 -5.73
C LEU A 280 -0.67 -0.61 -5.28
N THR A 281 -0.08 0.01 -4.26
CA THR A 281 -0.47 1.39 -3.84
C THR A 281 -0.15 2.47 -4.87
N LEU A 282 0.75 2.20 -5.82
CA LEU A 282 1.08 3.09 -6.94
C LEU A 282 0.19 2.84 -8.17
N GLY A 283 -0.77 1.91 -8.10
CA GLY A 283 -1.66 1.57 -9.21
C GLY A 283 -1.08 0.56 -10.20
N TYR A 284 0.00 -0.14 -9.83
CA TYR A 284 0.46 -1.30 -10.60
C TYR A 284 -0.43 -2.50 -10.31
N GLU A 285 -0.60 -3.36 -11.31
CA GLU A 285 -1.35 -4.61 -11.21
C GLU A 285 -0.39 -5.80 -11.16
N ASP A 286 -0.73 -6.84 -10.41
CA ASP A 286 -0.03 -8.13 -10.52
C ASP A 286 -0.45 -8.81 -11.83
N SER A 287 0.53 -9.04 -12.70
CA SER A 287 0.28 -9.55 -14.06
C SER A 287 0.94 -10.90 -14.34
N ALA A 288 1.99 -11.28 -13.60
CA ALA A 288 2.72 -12.54 -13.86
C ALA A 288 3.73 -12.92 -12.76
N THR A 289 3.92 -14.24 -12.61
CA THR A 289 5.04 -14.82 -11.86
C THR A 289 6.37 -14.64 -12.62
N PHE A 290 7.40 -14.16 -11.93
CA PHE A 290 8.76 -14.03 -12.47
C PHE A 290 9.59 -15.31 -12.31
N TYR A 291 10.23 -15.76 -13.40
CA TYR A 291 11.11 -16.93 -13.41
C TYR A 291 12.54 -16.53 -13.80
N LYS A 292 13.54 -17.07 -13.07
CA LYS A 292 14.96 -16.81 -13.34
C LYS A 292 15.74 -18.11 -13.38
N LYS A 293 16.61 -18.25 -14.39
CA LYS A 293 17.64 -19.31 -14.47
C LYS A 293 19.00 -18.65 -14.60
N THR A 294 19.92 -18.95 -13.67
CA THR A 294 21.30 -18.50 -13.76
C THR A 294 21.99 -19.22 -14.92
N LEU A 295 22.63 -18.46 -15.81
CA LEU A 295 23.46 -18.99 -16.88
C LEU A 295 24.90 -19.04 -16.36
N THR A 296 25.55 -20.20 -16.51
CA THR A 296 26.97 -20.43 -16.20
C THR A 296 27.80 -20.36 -17.47
#